data_AF-A0A957FSZ3-F1
#
_entry.id   AF-A0A957FSZ3-F1
#
_cell.length_a   1.000
_cell.length_b   1.000
_cell.length_c   1.000
_cell.angle_alpha   90.00
_cell.angle_beta   90.00
_cell.angle_gamma   90.00
#
_symmetry.space_group_name_H-M   'P 1'
#
loop_
_entity.id
_entity.type
_entity.pdbx_description
1 polymer ?
#
loop_
_entity_poly.entity_id
_entity_poly.type
_entity_poly.pdbx_seq_one_letter_code
_entity_poly.pdbx_strand_id
1 'polypeptide(L)'
;MAHSALLAAQVALQQRRAAWRQHRMAHGLPVYTDDAGRALATADPAPASLQDIPWQTLPDHLGWGSHALTAHLRPRQPAATAPAAAASSIIEERLPDSSQAATNTEPSPKTSLAISPDIALAILKAKQAAAGRLWYVLRSLDTAGRGWFNLADVRQIATHRQNASHFCGRRQLRNLLRAGESLFWQQRGERLWLRRPARVAAALGLDKIVHRPVALHPQQLLGPLKQVKSQLYATLHSARTPNSADRNRAPQSAPIARQTLENLTGLTRQTQRQYEQQARVNARRQFAIGPHPTPELSQELAWQRGNSLFTYRDRRGQFGQADQSYLAWQLPNRYQGPHERLSRLRRRRLQRELTDLLTKGTTGNGQAVREMEPAVEPGKRYGTDVRGAISCQQSAISRRCPANGVKQLAYWPAEKSGYWFVLLGGK
;
A
#
# COMPACT_ATOMS: atom_id res chain seq x y z
N MET A 1 -0.88 46.05 3.10
CA MET A 1 -1.78 45.96 1.93
C MET A 1 -2.45 44.59 1.76
N ALA A 2 -1.75 43.45 1.90
CA ALA A 2 -2.39 42.13 1.77
C ALA A 2 -3.44 41.80 2.88
N HIS A 3 -3.23 42.29 4.11
CA HIS A 3 -4.14 42.02 5.23
C HIS A 3 -5.49 42.76 5.11
N SER A 4 -5.48 44.00 4.61
CA SER A 4 -6.71 44.79 4.40
C SER A 4 -7.59 44.21 3.29
N ALA A 5 -6.99 43.67 2.23
CA ALA A 5 -7.72 42.99 1.16
C ALA A 5 -8.43 41.71 1.66
N LEU A 6 -7.79 40.94 2.55
CA LEU A 6 -8.38 39.73 3.12
C LEU A 6 -9.57 40.04 4.04
N LEU A 7 -9.46 41.09 4.87
CA LEU A 7 -10.56 41.54 5.71
C LEU A 7 -11.75 42.04 4.88
N ALA A 8 -11.50 42.83 3.83
CA ALA A 8 -12.55 43.29 2.92
C ALA A 8 -13.27 42.11 2.22
N ALA A 9 -12.52 41.08 1.81
CA ALA A 9 -13.10 39.88 1.22
C ALA A 9 -13.95 39.07 2.21
N GLN A 10 -13.53 38.97 3.48
CA GLN A 10 -14.34 38.32 4.53
C GLN A 10 -15.64 39.06 4.80
N VAL A 11 -15.60 40.39 4.89
CA VAL A 11 -16.80 41.22 5.10
C VAL A 11 -17.77 41.07 3.92
N ALA A 12 -17.27 41.12 2.68
CA ALA A 12 -18.10 40.92 1.49
C ALA A 12 -18.74 39.51 1.43
N LEU A 13 -18.01 38.47 1.84
CA LEU A 13 -18.54 37.11 1.94
C LEU A 13 -19.65 37.01 3.00
N GLN A 14 -19.46 37.63 4.16
CA GLN A 14 -20.46 37.64 5.23
C GLN A 14 -21.74 38.37 4.80
N GLN A 15 -21.62 39.53 4.14
CA GLN A 15 -22.76 40.27 3.59
C GLN A 15 -23.53 39.46 2.54
N ARG A 16 -22.83 38.78 1.61
CA ARG A 16 -23.48 37.88 0.65
C ARG A 16 -24.23 36.73 1.32
N ARG A 17 -23.65 36.12 2.37
CA ARG A 17 -24.32 35.07 3.15
C ARG A 17 -25.52 35.58 3.93
N ALA A 18 -25.51 36.83 4.38
CA ALA A 18 -26.66 37.45 5.06
C ALA A 18 -27.80 37.74 4.06
N ALA A 19 -27.49 38.35 2.92
CA ALA A 19 -28.47 38.63 1.87
C ALA A 19 -29.12 37.35 1.33
N TRP A 20 -28.34 36.28 1.11
CA TRP A 20 -28.88 35.00 0.65
C TRP A 20 -29.81 34.33 1.69
N ARG A 21 -29.49 34.46 2.99
CA ARG A 21 -30.36 34.00 4.07
C ARG A 21 -31.68 34.77 4.09
N GLN A 22 -31.64 36.10 3.99
CA GLN A 22 -32.84 36.94 3.93
C GLN A 22 -33.72 36.60 2.71
N HIS A 23 -33.11 36.42 1.53
CA HIS A 23 -33.82 35.99 0.32
C HIS A 23 -34.52 34.65 0.52
N ARG A 24 -33.86 33.67 1.13
CA ARG A 24 -34.50 32.36 1.41
C ARG A 24 -35.65 32.46 2.41
N MET A 25 -35.49 33.26 3.46
CA MET A 25 -36.56 33.50 4.44
C MET A 25 -37.77 34.17 3.79
N ALA A 26 -37.55 35.14 2.90
CA ALA A 26 -38.64 35.79 2.15
C ALA A 26 -39.42 34.81 1.23
N HIS A 27 -38.77 33.74 0.76
CA HIS A 27 -39.38 32.70 -0.06
C HIS A 27 -39.82 31.45 0.73
N GLY A 28 -39.83 31.49 2.07
CA GLY A 28 -40.25 30.36 2.91
C GLY A 28 -39.34 29.13 2.80
N LEU A 29 -38.10 29.29 2.32
CA LEU A 29 -37.14 28.20 2.18
C LEU A 29 -36.37 27.98 3.49
N PRO A 30 -36.08 26.72 3.87
CA PRO A 30 -35.33 26.39 5.08
C PRO A 30 -33.93 27.01 5.05
N VAL A 31 -33.49 27.57 6.19
CA VAL A 31 -32.23 28.33 6.32
C VAL A 31 -31.00 27.42 6.29
N TYR A 32 -31.13 26.18 6.77
CA TYR A 32 -30.07 25.18 6.76
C TYR A 32 -30.51 23.97 5.95
N THR A 33 -29.72 23.64 4.93
CA THR A 33 -29.89 22.42 4.15
C THR A 33 -28.60 21.63 4.14
N ASP A 34 -28.70 20.30 4.11
CA ASP A 34 -27.55 19.45 3.83
C ASP A 34 -27.08 19.59 2.37
N ASP A 35 -25.98 18.92 2.02
CA ASP A 35 -25.44 18.90 0.64
C ASP A 35 -26.44 18.31 -0.38
N ALA A 36 -27.51 17.66 0.09
CA ALA A 36 -28.59 17.10 -0.73
C ALA A 36 -29.85 18.00 -0.78
N GLY A 37 -29.80 19.20 -0.21
CA GLY A 37 -30.89 20.18 -0.24
C GLY A 37 -32.04 19.91 0.74
N ARG A 38 -31.90 18.97 1.68
CA ARG A 38 -32.93 18.64 2.66
C ARG A 38 -32.86 19.59 3.84
N ALA A 39 -34.00 20.03 4.35
CA ALA A 39 -34.08 20.86 5.54
C ALA A 39 -33.44 20.14 6.73
N LEU A 40 -32.41 20.73 7.32
CA LEU A 40 -31.90 20.30 8.62
C LEU A 40 -32.87 20.80 9.68
N ALA A 41 -33.36 19.90 10.54
CA ALA A 41 -34.21 20.28 11.66
C ALA A 41 -33.46 21.34 12.50
N THR A 42 -34.12 22.47 12.75
CA THR A 42 -33.66 23.48 13.70
C THR A 42 -33.50 22.79 15.05
N ALA A 43 -32.26 22.57 15.47
CA ALA A 43 -31.95 22.01 16.77
C ALA A 43 -32.59 22.88 17.86
N ASP A 44 -33.26 22.24 18.82
CA ASP A 44 -33.73 22.88 20.05
C ASP A 44 -32.57 23.63 20.72
N PRO A 45 -32.85 24.76 21.41
CA PRO A 45 -31.81 25.56 22.06
C PRO A 45 -30.99 24.67 23.01
N ALA A 46 -29.67 24.64 22.78
CA ALA A 46 -28.75 23.83 23.56
C ALA A 46 -28.85 24.16 25.06
N PRO A 47 -28.85 23.16 25.95
CA PRO A 47 -28.83 23.41 27.38
C PRO A 47 -27.56 24.16 27.78
N ALA A 48 -27.71 25.15 28.65
CA ALA A 48 -26.60 25.86 29.25
C ALA A 48 -25.80 24.90 30.12
N SER A 49 -24.51 24.73 29.83
CA SER A 49 -23.52 23.96 30.60
C SER A 49 -23.61 22.41 30.52
N LEU A 50 -22.57 21.81 29.93
CA LEU A 50 -22.29 20.36 29.95
C LEU A 50 -21.65 19.90 31.30
N GLN A 51 -21.42 20.81 32.25
CA GLN A 51 -20.64 20.49 33.46
C GLN A 51 -21.48 19.89 34.59
N ASP A 52 -22.81 19.94 34.48
CA ASP A 52 -23.72 19.55 35.57
C ASP A 52 -24.38 18.17 35.37
N ILE A 53 -23.92 17.38 34.38
CA ILE A 53 -24.46 16.04 34.16
C ILE A 53 -23.70 15.04 35.06
N PRO A 54 -24.33 14.44 36.07
CA PRO A 54 -23.67 13.47 36.94
C PRO A 54 -23.27 12.24 36.11
N TRP A 55 -21.97 12.00 35.96
CA TRP A 55 -21.40 10.93 35.12
C TRP A 55 -21.87 9.51 35.50
N GLN A 56 -22.41 9.36 36.71
CA GLN A 56 -22.94 8.11 37.26
C GLN A 56 -24.32 7.73 36.69
N THR A 57 -25.05 8.67 36.08
CA THR A 57 -26.36 8.41 35.49
C THR A 57 -26.33 8.18 33.98
N LEU A 58 -25.13 8.14 33.37
CA LEU A 58 -24.99 7.84 31.94
C LEU A 58 -25.29 6.36 31.67
N PRO A 59 -26.20 6.03 30.74
CA PRO A 59 -26.51 4.65 30.37
C PRO A 59 -25.28 3.93 29.79
N ASP A 60 -25.22 2.61 29.95
CA ASP A 60 -24.06 1.78 29.58
C ASP A 60 -23.66 1.86 28.11
N HIS A 61 -24.56 2.35 27.26
CA HIS A 61 -24.27 2.74 25.90
C HIS A 61 -25.04 4.02 25.53
N LEU A 62 -24.44 4.89 24.72
CA LEU A 62 -25.10 6.12 24.26
C LEU A 62 -26.01 5.91 23.04
N GLY A 63 -26.28 4.67 22.62
CA GLY A 63 -27.20 4.35 21.51
C GLY A 63 -26.59 4.39 20.10
N TRP A 64 -25.31 4.74 19.96
CA TRP A 64 -24.62 4.84 18.66
C TRP A 64 -23.60 3.71 18.42
N GLY A 65 -23.81 2.53 19.00
CA GLY A 65 -22.90 1.38 18.86
C GLY A 65 -21.49 1.59 19.44
N SER A 66 -21.29 2.58 20.31
CA SER A 66 -19.96 3.07 20.70
C SER A 66 -19.52 2.59 22.09
N HIS A 67 -19.59 1.28 22.38
CA HIS A 67 -19.08 0.72 23.64
C HIS A 67 -17.63 1.12 23.92
N ALA A 68 -16.79 1.19 22.89
CA ALA A 68 -15.40 1.57 23.01
C ALA A 68 -15.20 3.03 23.46
N LEU A 69 -16.08 3.95 23.07
CA LEU A 69 -15.97 5.37 23.41
C LEU A 69 -16.44 5.61 24.85
N THR A 70 -17.54 4.94 25.25
CA THR A 70 -18.02 4.95 26.64
C THR A 70 -16.99 4.34 27.60
N ALA A 71 -16.32 3.26 27.18
CA ALA A 71 -15.23 2.65 27.95
C ALA A 71 -13.98 3.54 28.07
N HIS A 72 -13.76 4.45 27.12
CA HIS A 72 -12.62 5.36 27.12
C HIS A 72 -12.82 6.59 28.02
N LEU A 73 -14.07 6.95 28.30
CA LEU A 73 -14.45 8.09 29.14
C LEU A 73 -14.60 7.73 30.62
N ARG A 74 -14.65 6.43 30.96
CA ARG A 74 -14.70 5.97 32.36
C ARG A 74 -13.27 5.88 32.92
N PRO A 75 -12.93 6.55 34.04
CA PRO A 75 -11.56 6.55 34.56
C PRO A 75 -11.09 5.14 34.95
N ARG A 76 -9.87 4.77 34.53
CA ARG A 76 -9.29 3.43 34.66
C ARG A 76 -8.53 3.30 35.99
N GLN A 77 -8.92 2.32 36.81
CA GLN A 77 -8.21 1.93 38.03
C GLN A 77 -6.97 1.07 37.67
N PRO A 78 -5.77 1.34 38.23
CA PRO A 78 -4.54 0.65 37.81
C PRO A 78 -4.38 -0.72 38.50
N ALA A 79 -3.99 -1.74 37.73
CA ALA A 79 -3.59 -3.06 38.23
C ALA A 79 -2.09 -3.33 37.98
N ALA A 80 -1.49 -4.05 38.92
CA ALA A 80 -0.07 -4.23 39.14
C ALA A 80 0.67 -5.08 38.09
N THR A 81 1.95 -4.76 37.89
CA THR A 81 2.92 -5.34 36.96
C THR A 81 3.79 -6.42 37.60
N ALA A 82 4.14 -7.46 36.83
CA ALA A 82 5.30 -8.33 37.04
C ALA A 82 6.22 -8.34 35.79
N PRO A 83 7.55 -8.56 35.93
CA PRO A 83 8.53 -8.24 34.87
C PRO A 83 9.15 -9.47 34.19
N ALA A 84 9.70 -9.28 32.98
CA ALA A 84 10.67 -10.20 32.38
C ALA A 84 11.64 -9.51 31.38
N ALA A 85 12.93 -9.73 31.66
CA ALA A 85 14.16 -9.87 30.84
C ALA A 85 14.38 -9.10 29.51
N ALA A 86 15.64 -8.65 29.35
CA ALA A 86 16.17 -7.70 28.38
C ALA A 86 16.91 -8.33 27.18
N ALA A 87 16.89 -7.62 26.04
CA ALA A 87 17.98 -7.52 25.06
C ALA A 87 17.70 -6.36 24.07
N SER A 88 18.76 -5.66 23.63
CA SER A 88 18.71 -4.54 22.67
C SER A 88 18.06 -4.94 21.34
N SER A 89 17.13 -4.14 20.82
CA SER A 89 16.34 -4.55 19.65
C SER A 89 15.83 -3.38 18.80
N ILE A 90 15.70 -3.57 17.49
CA ILE A 90 14.78 -2.75 16.70
C ILE A 90 13.38 -2.97 17.29
N ILE A 91 12.69 -1.92 17.74
CA ILE A 91 11.29 -2.07 18.16
C ILE A 91 10.45 -2.32 16.91
N GLU A 92 10.18 -3.60 16.65
CA GLU A 92 9.17 -4.01 15.69
C GLU A 92 7.82 -4.03 16.41
N GLU A 93 7.10 -2.91 16.34
CA GLU A 93 5.72 -2.87 16.81
C GLU A 93 4.84 -3.60 15.78
N ARG A 94 4.34 -4.78 16.19
CA ARG A 94 3.31 -5.50 15.46
C ARG A 94 2.01 -4.72 15.64
N LEU A 95 1.41 -4.26 14.53
CA LEU A 95 0.05 -3.72 14.57
C LEU A 95 -0.89 -4.76 15.21
N PRO A 96 -1.85 -4.35 16.07
CA PRO A 96 -2.66 -5.29 16.82
C PRO A 96 -3.41 -6.23 15.88
N ASP A 97 -3.13 -7.53 16.05
CA ASP A 97 -3.81 -8.61 15.36
C ASP A 97 -5.28 -8.58 15.79
N SER A 98 -6.18 -8.31 14.85
CA SER A 98 -7.56 -8.75 14.99
C SER A 98 -7.55 -10.28 14.92
N SER A 99 -7.52 -10.93 16.08
CA SER A 99 -7.69 -12.38 16.22
C SER A 99 -9.00 -12.81 15.59
N GLN A 100 -8.96 -13.18 14.31
CA GLN A 100 -9.96 -14.00 13.68
C GLN A 100 -9.29 -15.31 13.29
N ALA A 101 -9.89 -16.38 13.81
CA ALA A 101 -9.47 -17.77 13.67
C ALA A 101 -8.87 -18.05 12.29
N ALA A 102 -7.60 -18.44 12.29
CA ALA A 102 -6.96 -19.07 11.16
C ALA A 102 -7.61 -20.45 10.98
N THR A 103 -8.60 -20.54 10.10
CA THR A 103 -8.96 -21.82 9.50
C THR A 103 -7.77 -22.25 8.64
N ASN A 104 -6.90 -23.08 9.23
CA ASN A 104 -5.90 -23.84 8.51
C ASN A 104 -6.63 -24.82 7.60
N THR A 105 -6.86 -24.41 6.36
CA THR A 105 -7.28 -25.31 5.29
C THR A 105 -6.00 -25.95 4.74
N GLU A 106 -5.88 -27.26 4.93
CA GLU A 106 -4.84 -28.10 4.35
C GLU A 106 -4.77 -27.95 2.81
N PRO A 107 -3.57 -28.10 2.21
CA PRO A 107 -3.32 -27.76 0.82
C PRO A 107 -3.79 -28.88 -0.13
N SER A 108 -4.97 -28.69 -0.71
CA SER A 108 -5.46 -29.45 -1.87
C SER A 108 -5.43 -28.58 -3.14
N PRO A 109 -5.37 -29.16 -4.34
CA PRO A 109 -4.19 -29.41 -5.17
C PRO A 109 -3.54 -28.18 -5.87
N LYS A 110 -2.32 -28.44 -6.35
CA LYS A 110 -1.29 -27.58 -6.99
C LYS A 110 -1.70 -26.82 -8.27
N THR A 111 -2.78 -26.04 -8.26
CA THR A 111 -3.10 -25.14 -9.39
C THR A 111 -2.83 -23.69 -9.03
N SER A 112 -1.56 -23.37 -8.76
CA SER A 112 -1.16 -21.99 -8.50
C SER A 112 -1.02 -21.20 -9.80
N LEU A 113 -1.75 -20.08 -9.89
CA LEU A 113 -1.66 -19.18 -11.02
C LEU A 113 -0.45 -18.26 -10.84
N ALA A 114 0.41 -18.22 -11.85
CA ALA A 114 1.54 -17.30 -11.87
C ALA A 114 1.12 -15.89 -12.28
N ILE A 115 1.15 -14.97 -11.31
CA ILE A 115 0.83 -13.56 -11.49
C ILE A 115 2.10 -12.73 -11.45
N SER A 116 2.26 -11.83 -12.41
CA SER A 116 3.31 -10.81 -12.39
C SER A 116 2.83 -9.60 -11.56
N PRO A 117 3.54 -9.21 -10.50
CA PRO A 117 3.14 -8.06 -9.68
C PRO A 117 3.06 -6.76 -10.47
N ASP A 118 3.97 -6.54 -11.42
CA ASP A 118 3.98 -5.33 -12.25
C ASP A 118 2.69 -5.21 -13.09
N ILE A 119 2.23 -6.33 -13.67
CA ILE A 119 0.97 -6.39 -14.42
C ILE A 119 -0.21 -6.17 -13.46
N ALA A 120 -0.21 -6.81 -12.29
CA ALA A 120 -1.25 -6.65 -11.29
C ALA A 120 -1.40 -5.19 -10.83
N LEU A 121 -0.28 -4.50 -10.59
CA LEU A 121 -0.27 -3.08 -10.24
C LEU A 121 -0.75 -2.19 -11.38
N ALA A 122 -0.34 -2.47 -12.62
CA ALA A 122 -0.80 -1.73 -13.79
C ALA A 122 -2.32 -1.89 -14.00
N ILE A 123 -2.87 -3.09 -13.77
CA ILE A 123 -4.32 -3.35 -13.77
C ILE A 123 -5.03 -2.51 -12.70
N LEU A 124 -4.45 -2.40 -11.49
CA LEU A 124 -5.02 -1.57 -10.41
C LEU A 124 -4.99 -0.08 -10.77
N LYS A 125 -3.86 0.40 -11.28
CA LYS A 125 -3.66 1.80 -11.69
C LYS A 125 -4.62 2.19 -12.82
N ALA A 126 -4.84 1.31 -13.79
CA ALA A 126 -5.80 1.50 -14.88
C ALA A 126 -7.27 1.31 -14.46
N LYS A 127 -7.55 1.00 -13.18
CA LYS A 127 -8.89 0.68 -12.65
C LYS A 127 -9.58 -0.50 -13.36
N GLN A 128 -8.81 -1.39 -13.99
CA GLN A 128 -9.29 -2.54 -14.78
C GLN A 128 -9.36 -3.86 -13.99
N ALA A 129 -9.39 -3.80 -12.66
CA ALA A 129 -9.32 -4.98 -11.78
C ALA A 129 -10.39 -6.04 -12.08
N ALA A 130 -11.61 -5.63 -12.47
CA ALA A 130 -12.70 -6.57 -12.72
C ALA A 130 -12.53 -7.34 -14.05
N ALA A 131 -12.03 -6.69 -15.10
CA ALA A 131 -11.70 -7.33 -16.36
C ALA A 131 -10.41 -8.18 -16.24
N GLY A 132 -9.40 -7.65 -15.55
CA GLY A 132 -8.17 -8.38 -15.22
C GLY A 132 -8.43 -9.63 -14.38
N ARG A 133 -9.42 -9.60 -13.46
CA ARG A 133 -9.91 -10.77 -12.73
C ARG A 133 -10.40 -11.86 -13.67
N LEU A 134 -11.30 -11.52 -14.61
CA LEU A 134 -11.80 -12.47 -15.60
C LEU A 134 -10.66 -13.08 -16.42
N TRP A 135 -9.72 -12.25 -16.87
CA TRP A 135 -8.56 -12.70 -17.63
C TRP A 135 -7.71 -13.72 -16.86
N TYR A 136 -7.39 -13.44 -15.59
CA TYR A 136 -6.63 -14.37 -14.76
C TYR A 136 -7.37 -15.68 -14.49
N VAL A 137 -8.70 -15.61 -14.25
CA VAL A 137 -9.53 -16.80 -14.05
C VAL A 137 -9.54 -17.67 -15.31
N LEU A 138 -9.83 -17.10 -16.48
CA LEU A 138 -9.82 -17.85 -17.74
C LEU A 138 -8.45 -18.46 -18.04
N ARG A 139 -7.37 -17.71 -17.78
CA ARG A 139 -6.01 -18.22 -17.93
C ARG A 139 -5.68 -19.38 -16.98
N SER A 140 -6.28 -19.40 -15.78
CA SER A 140 -6.11 -20.52 -14.84
C SER A 140 -6.86 -21.78 -15.29
N LEU A 141 -7.94 -21.61 -16.07
CA LEU A 141 -8.72 -22.71 -16.63
C LEU A 141 -8.12 -23.27 -17.94
N ASP A 142 -7.31 -22.48 -18.65
CA ASP A 142 -6.62 -22.91 -19.88
C ASP A 142 -5.36 -23.74 -19.59
N THR A 143 -5.56 -24.96 -19.06
CA THR A 143 -4.47 -25.90 -18.78
C THR A 143 -3.79 -26.41 -20.04
N ALA A 144 -4.53 -26.48 -21.15
CA ALA A 144 -4.03 -26.91 -22.46
C ALA A 144 -3.28 -25.81 -23.22
N GLY A 145 -3.31 -24.55 -22.75
CA GLY A 145 -2.62 -23.43 -23.39
C GLY A 145 -3.17 -23.04 -24.76
N ARG A 146 -4.45 -23.28 -25.02
CA ARG A 146 -5.10 -22.99 -26.31
C ARG A 146 -5.12 -21.49 -26.59
N GLY A 147 -5.20 -20.67 -25.54
CA GLY A 147 -5.25 -19.21 -25.63
C GLY A 147 -6.59 -18.65 -26.11
N TRP A 148 -7.65 -19.46 -26.18
CA TRP A 148 -8.99 -19.00 -26.56
C TRP A 148 -10.09 -19.85 -25.89
N PHE A 149 -11.28 -19.27 -25.78
CA PHE A 149 -12.49 -19.92 -25.25
C PHE A 149 -13.71 -19.62 -26.12
N ASN A 150 -14.69 -20.53 -26.18
CA ASN A 150 -15.98 -20.16 -26.76
C ASN A 150 -16.72 -19.23 -25.81
N LEU A 151 -17.42 -18.25 -26.36
CA LEU A 151 -18.09 -17.22 -25.59
C LEU A 151 -19.29 -17.79 -24.80
N ALA A 152 -19.94 -18.84 -25.32
CA ALA A 152 -20.94 -19.61 -24.59
C ALA A 152 -20.37 -20.24 -23.31
N ASP A 153 -19.20 -20.90 -23.41
CA ASP A 153 -18.51 -21.51 -22.27
C ASP A 153 -18.12 -20.46 -21.22
N VAL A 154 -17.57 -19.31 -21.66
CA VAL A 154 -17.22 -18.20 -20.76
C VAL A 154 -18.46 -17.69 -20.02
N ARG A 155 -19.61 -17.58 -20.70
CA ARG A 155 -20.88 -17.20 -20.06
C ARG A 155 -21.30 -18.23 -19.03
N GLN A 156 -21.23 -19.52 -19.34
CA GLN A 156 -21.58 -20.58 -18.41
C GLN A 156 -20.67 -20.54 -17.18
N ILE A 157 -19.33 -20.53 -17.38
CA ILE A 157 -18.33 -20.51 -16.31
C ILE A 157 -18.53 -19.33 -15.36
N ALA A 158 -18.69 -18.11 -15.89
CA ALA A 158 -18.70 -16.91 -15.07
C ALA A 158 -20.06 -16.58 -14.41
N THR A 159 -21.18 -17.00 -15.03
CA THR A 159 -22.54 -16.56 -14.64
C THR A 159 -23.44 -17.65 -14.05
N HIS A 160 -23.11 -18.93 -14.23
CA HIS A 160 -23.93 -20.00 -13.68
C HIS A 160 -23.62 -20.23 -12.20
N ARG A 161 -24.61 -20.05 -11.32
CA ARG A 161 -24.42 -20.06 -9.85
C ARG A 161 -23.85 -21.37 -9.29
N GLN A 162 -24.11 -22.50 -9.95
CA GLN A 162 -23.60 -23.81 -9.52
C GLN A 162 -22.12 -24.04 -9.90
N ASN A 163 -21.54 -23.18 -10.75
CA ASN A 163 -20.14 -23.33 -11.13
C ASN A 163 -19.23 -22.79 -10.04
N ALA A 164 -18.21 -23.56 -9.68
CA ALA A 164 -17.21 -23.16 -8.68
C ALA A 164 -16.47 -21.86 -9.06
N SER A 165 -16.46 -21.48 -10.35
CA SER A 165 -15.85 -20.26 -10.88
C SER A 165 -16.85 -19.09 -11.07
N HIS A 166 -18.06 -19.20 -10.54
CA HIS A 166 -19.06 -18.14 -10.60
C HIS A 166 -18.63 -16.91 -9.81
N PHE A 167 -18.66 -15.72 -10.44
CA PHE A 167 -18.32 -14.48 -9.74
C PHE A 167 -19.09 -13.23 -10.21
N CYS A 168 -19.89 -13.30 -11.28
CA CYS A 168 -20.64 -12.15 -11.79
C CYS A 168 -21.90 -12.52 -12.57
N GLY A 169 -22.89 -11.62 -12.59
CA GLY A 169 -24.11 -11.81 -13.39
C GLY A 169 -23.90 -11.53 -14.89
N ARG A 170 -24.85 -11.96 -15.73
CA ARG A 170 -24.80 -11.82 -17.21
C ARG A 170 -24.59 -10.39 -17.70
N ARG A 171 -25.31 -9.41 -17.13
CA ARG A 171 -25.14 -7.98 -17.48
C ARG A 171 -23.73 -7.48 -17.17
N GLN A 172 -23.21 -7.85 -16.00
CA GLN A 172 -21.86 -7.48 -15.60
C GLN A 172 -20.83 -8.14 -16.51
N LEU A 173 -20.98 -9.43 -16.84
CA LEU A 173 -20.09 -10.11 -17.78
C LEU A 173 -20.04 -9.40 -19.13
N ARG A 174 -21.19 -8.99 -19.70
CA ARG A 174 -21.21 -8.22 -20.94
C ARG A 174 -20.42 -6.92 -20.84
N ASN A 175 -20.56 -6.19 -19.73
CA ASN A 175 -19.80 -4.97 -19.49
C ASN A 175 -18.30 -5.26 -19.34
N LEU A 176 -17.94 -6.35 -18.65
CA LEU A 176 -16.54 -6.76 -18.50
C LEU A 176 -15.92 -7.13 -19.83
N LEU A 177 -16.62 -7.93 -20.66
CA LEU A 177 -16.17 -8.33 -22.00
C LEU A 177 -15.87 -7.11 -22.87
N ARG A 178 -16.74 -6.10 -22.85
CA ARG A 178 -16.50 -4.82 -23.55
C ARG A 178 -15.31 -4.06 -22.97
N ALA A 179 -15.23 -3.94 -21.65
CA ALA A 179 -14.17 -3.17 -20.98
C ALA A 179 -12.77 -3.79 -21.15
N GLY A 180 -12.68 -5.12 -21.27
CA GLY A 180 -11.41 -5.82 -21.44
C GLY A 180 -11.05 -6.15 -22.89
N GLU A 181 -11.91 -5.83 -23.85
CA GLU A 181 -11.60 -5.95 -25.28
C GLU A 181 -10.37 -5.10 -25.60
N SER A 182 -9.50 -5.59 -26.48
CA SER A 182 -8.19 -5.01 -26.84
C SER A 182 -7.12 -5.00 -25.73
N LEU A 183 -7.49 -5.02 -24.44
CA LEU A 183 -6.54 -5.06 -23.34
C LEU A 183 -6.17 -6.50 -22.95
N PHE A 184 -7.17 -7.31 -22.63
CA PHE A 184 -6.99 -8.66 -22.09
C PHE A 184 -7.32 -9.75 -23.09
N TRP A 185 -8.19 -9.46 -24.05
CA TRP A 185 -8.61 -10.41 -25.08
C TRP A 185 -8.98 -9.69 -26.37
N GLN A 186 -9.26 -10.48 -27.40
CA GLN A 186 -9.90 -10.04 -28.63
C GLN A 186 -11.05 -10.98 -28.96
N GLN A 187 -12.24 -10.43 -29.19
CA GLN A 187 -13.39 -11.21 -29.62
C GLN A 187 -13.39 -11.36 -31.14
N ARG A 188 -13.49 -12.59 -31.64
CA ARG A 188 -13.65 -12.89 -33.08
C ARG A 188 -14.79 -13.90 -33.26
N GLY A 189 -15.94 -13.42 -33.71
CA GLY A 189 -17.17 -14.21 -33.77
C GLY A 189 -17.57 -14.74 -32.39
N GLU A 190 -17.67 -16.07 -32.28
CA GLU A 190 -18.02 -16.77 -31.04
C GLU A 190 -16.82 -17.12 -30.15
N ARG A 191 -15.59 -16.79 -30.59
CA ARG A 191 -14.37 -17.11 -29.85
C ARG A 191 -13.78 -15.88 -29.17
N LEU A 192 -13.35 -16.06 -27.93
CA LEU A 192 -12.65 -15.08 -27.12
C LEU A 192 -11.17 -15.47 -27.03
N TRP A 193 -10.30 -14.73 -27.73
CA TRP A 193 -8.86 -14.98 -27.77
C TRP A 193 -8.17 -14.24 -26.63
N LEU A 194 -7.56 -14.95 -25.69
CA LEU A 194 -6.83 -14.36 -24.57
C LEU A 194 -5.49 -13.79 -25.04
N ARG A 195 -5.18 -12.57 -24.61
CA ARG A 195 -3.85 -11.98 -24.83
C ARG A 195 -2.84 -12.62 -23.89
N ARG A 196 -1.64 -12.87 -24.44
CA ARG A 196 -0.48 -13.32 -23.65
C ARG A 196 -0.08 -12.26 -22.61
N PRO A 197 0.49 -12.65 -21.46
CA PRO A 197 0.89 -11.71 -20.41
C PRO A 197 1.79 -10.56 -20.89
N ALA A 198 2.72 -10.84 -21.80
CA ALA A 198 3.59 -9.80 -22.37
C ALA A 198 2.80 -8.76 -23.19
N ARG A 199 1.79 -9.19 -23.97
CA ARG A 199 0.91 -8.26 -24.71
C ARG A 199 0.01 -7.46 -23.78
N VAL A 200 -0.48 -8.06 -22.70
CA VAL A 200 -1.23 -7.34 -21.66
C VAL A 200 -0.35 -6.31 -20.97
N ALA A 201 0.90 -6.65 -20.64
CA ALA A 201 1.86 -5.72 -20.05
C ALA A 201 2.12 -4.52 -20.98
N ALA A 202 2.39 -4.78 -22.26
CA ALA A 202 2.57 -3.73 -23.26
C ALA A 202 1.32 -2.85 -23.41
N ALA A 203 0.13 -3.46 -23.49
CA ALA A 203 -1.14 -2.72 -23.60
C ALA A 203 -1.47 -1.88 -22.36
N LEU A 204 -0.92 -2.24 -21.19
CA LEU A 204 -1.02 -1.45 -19.96
C LEU A 204 0.10 -0.39 -19.83
N GLY A 205 0.96 -0.23 -20.85
CA GLY A 205 2.06 0.75 -20.85
C GLY A 205 3.23 0.37 -19.97
N LEU A 206 3.52 -0.93 -19.79
CA LEU A 206 4.69 -1.39 -19.06
C LEU A 206 5.88 -1.60 -20.01
N ASP A 207 6.97 -0.89 -19.75
CA ASP A 207 8.23 -1.07 -20.50
C ASP A 207 9.06 -2.26 -19.98
N LYS A 208 8.96 -2.52 -18.68
CA LYS A 208 9.80 -3.49 -17.98
C LYS A 208 9.07 -4.13 -16.80
N ILE A 209 9.40 -5.41 -16.58
CA ILE A 209 8.92 -6.21 -15.46
C ILE A 209 10.08 -6.45 -14.50
N VAL A 210 9.96 -5.79 -13.36
CA VAL A 210 10.98 -5.71 -12.31
C VAL A 210 10.80 -6.86 -11.33
N HIS A 211 9.55 -7.12 -10.93
CA HIS A 211 9.23 -8.01 -9.83
C HIS A 211 9.18 -9.48 -10.28
N ARG A 212 9.46 -10.39 -9.34
CA ARG A 212 9.32 -11.83 -9.61
C ARG A 212 7.84 -12.21 -9.61
N PRO A 213 7.42 -13.14 -10.49
CA PRO A 213 6.07 -13.69 -10.43
C PRO A 213 5.80 -14.36 -9.07
N VAL A 214 4.54 -14.37 -8.70
CA VAL A 214 4.02 -14.86 -7.43
C VAL A 214 2.90 -15.86 -7.73
N ALA A 215 2.80 -16.90 -6.90
CA ALA A 215 1.74 -17.88 -6.96
C ALA A 215 0.49 -17.35 -6.24
N LEU A 216 -0.61 -17.22 -6.98
CA LEU A 216 -1.93 -16.89 -6.42
C LEU A 216 -2.87 -18.08 -6.60
N HIS A 217 -3.68 -18.38 -5.58
CA HIS A 217 -4.71 -19.41 -5.73
C HIS A 217 -5.90 -18.84 -6.52
N PRO A 218 -6.42 -19.52 -7.56
CA PRO A 218 -7.52 -19.00 -8.38
C PRO A 218 -8.77 -18.63 -7.56
N GLN A 219 -9.06 -19.34 -6.47
CA GLN A 219 -10.20 -19.01 -5.60
C GLN A 219 -10.10 -17.61 -4.97
N GLN A 220 -8.88 -17.09 -4.75
CA GLN A 220 -8.69 -15.73 -4.23
C GLN A 220 -9.15 -14.65 -5.23
N LEU A 221 -9.29 -15.01 -6.50
CA LEU A 221 -9.81 -14.14 -7.56
C LEU A 221 -11.33 -14.24 -7.71
N LEU A 222 -11.99 -15.23 -7.10
CA LEU A 222 -13.44 -15.42 -7.24
C LEU A 222 -14.26 -14.62 -6.21
N GLY A 223 -13.59 -14.10 -5.17
CA GLY A 223 -14.23 -13.30 -4.12
C GLY A 223 -14.72 -11.91 -4.57
N PRO A 224 -15.24 -11.11 -3.61
CA PRO A 224 -15.64 -9.74 -3.84
C PRO A 224 -14.53 -8.90 -4.48
N LEU A 225 -14.89 -7.95 -5.34
CA LEU A 225 -13.91 -7.17 -6.11
C LEU A 225 -12.89 -6.44 -5.21
N LYS A 226 -13.30 -6.01 -4.00
CA LYS A 226 -12.38 -5.41 -3.02
C LYS A 226 -11.29 -6.39 -2.58
N GLN A 227 -11.66 -7.65 -2.32
CA GLN A 227 -10.72 -8.72 -1.99
C GLN A 227 -9.78 -8.99 -3.15
N VAL A 228 -10.30 -9.03 -4.39
CA VAL A 228 -9.45 -9.24 -5.56
C VAL A 228 -8.43 -8.11 -5.70
N LYS A 229 -8.85 -6.85 -5.52
CA LYS A 229 -7.93 -5.70 -5.54
C LYS A 229 -6.87 -5.80 -4.43
N SER A 230 -7.26 -6.23 -3.22
CA SER A 230 -6.31 -6.39 -2.12
C SER A 230 -5.30 -7.50 -2.39
N GLN A 231 -5.72 -8.62 -2.99
CA GLN A 231 -4.83 -9.72 -3.37
C GLN A 231 -3.86 -9.30 -4.49
N LEU A 232 -4.36 -8.60 -5.52
CA LEU A 232 -3.51 -8.03 -6.57
C LEU A 232 -2.46 -7.06 -5.99
N TYR A 233 -2.85 -6.21 -5.03
CA TYR A 233 -1.92 -5.33 -4.32
C TYR A 233 -0.90 -6.12 -3.49
N ALA A 234 -1.32 -7.17 -2.79
CA ALA A 234 -0.45 -8.01 -1.96
C ALA A 234 0.64 -8.75 -2.77
N THR A 235 0.42 -8.99 -4.07
CA THR A 235 1.46 -9.59 -4.94
C THR A 235 2.77 -8.78 -4.96
N LEU A 236 2.70 -7.45 -4.84
CA LEU A 236 3.89 -6.59 -4.76
C LEU A 236 4.72 -6.92 -3.51
N HIS A 237 4.06 -7.01 -2.34
CA HIS A 237 4.72 -7.28 -1.08
C HIS A 237 5.33 -8.69 -1.06
N SER A 238 4.59 -9.67 -1.56
CA SER A 238 5.09 -11.04 -1.71
C SER A 238 6.31 -11.11 -2.63
N ALA A 239 6.34 -10.36 -3.73
CA ALA A 239 7.48 -10.39 -4.63
C ALA A 239 8.78 -9.78 -4.06
N ARG A 240 8.66 -8.92 -3.04
CA ARG A 240 9.77 -8.24 -2.36
C ARG A 240 10.32 -9.02 -1.16
N THR A 241 9.54 -9.94 -0.57
CA THR A 241 10.01 -10.80 0.53
C THR A 241 11.09 -11.78 0.03
N PRO A 242 12.28 -11.88 0.65
CA PRO A 242 13.27 -12.89 0.24
C PRO A 242 12.72 -14.31 0.46
N ASN A 243 13.19 -15.29 -0.32
CA ASN A 243 12.83 -16.69 -0.02
C ASN A 243 13.59 -17.11 1.24
N SER A 244 12.92 -17.75 2.19
CA SER A 244 13.47 -18.19 3.47
C SER A 244 14.48 -19.35 3.38
N ALA A 245 15.00 -19.65 2.18
CA ALA A 245 15.88 -20.79 1.96
C ALA A 245 17.29 -20.59 2.53
N ASP A 246 17.71 -19.34 2.77
CA ASP A 246 18.94 -19.07 3.53
C ASP A 246 18.68 -19.24 5.03
N ARG A 247 19.05 -20.43 5.55
CA ARG A 247 18.84 -20.81 6.95
C ARG A 247 19.52 -19.87 7.96
N ASN A 248 20.53 -19.11 7.52
CA ASN A 248 21.37 -18.30 8.41
C ASN A 248 20.92 -16.84 8.57
N ARG A 249 19.89 -16.37 7.85
CA ARG A 249 19.39 -15.01 8.02
C ARG A 249 17.88 -14.97 7.80
N ALA A 250 17.14 -14.48 8.80
CA ALA A 250 15.72 -14.22 8.64
C ALA A 250 15.50 -13.36 7.38
N PRO A 251 14.74 -13.82 6.38
CA PRO A 251 14.55 -13.12 5.12
C PRO A 251 13.71 -11.86 5.36
N GLN A 252 14.36 -10.75 5.68
CA GLN A 252 13.69 -9.48 5.88
C GLN A 252 13.56 -8.75 4.53
N SER A 253 12.34 -8.32 4.20
CA SER A 253 12.12 -7.46 3.04
C SER A 253 12.72 -6.08 3.28
N ALA A 254 13.25 -5.46 2.22
CA ALA A 254 13.73 -4.09 2.30
C ALA A 254 12.54 -3.16 2.66
N PRO A 255 12.71 -2.26 3.64
CA PRO A 255 11.63 -1.37 4.05
C PRO A 255 11.23 -0.42 2.91
N ILE A 256 9.97 0.02 2.90
CA ILE A 256 9.43 0.95 1.89
C ILE A 256 8.45 1.94 2.52
N ALA A 257 8.52 3.19 2.07
CA ALA A 257 7.62 4.21 2.56
C ALA A 257 6.24 4.06 1.88
N ARG A 258 5.16 4.35 2.62
CA ARG A 258 3.80 4.35 2.05
C ARG A 258 3.64 5.35 0.91
N GLN A 259 4.34 6.48 0.97
CA GLN A 259 4.35 7.46 -0.11
C GLN A 259 4.93 6.85 -1.40
N THR A 260 6.00 6.07 -1.30
CA THR A 260 6.57 5.35 -2.45
C THR A 260 5.57 4.32 -2.98
N LEU A 261 4.87 3.60 -2.11
CA LEU A 261 3.80 2.67 -2.53
C LEU A 261 2.64 3.40 -3.21
N GLU A 262 2.28 4.59 -2.75
CA GLU A 262 1.24 5.42 -3.36
C GLU A 262 1.64 5.85 -4.76
N ASN A 263 2.88 6.32 -4.94
CA ASN A 263 3.41 6.69 -6.25
C ASN A 263 3.45 5.48 -7.22
N LEU A 264 3.80 4.29 -6.73
CA LEU A 264 3.86 3.07 -7.54
C LEU A 264 2.48 2.54 -7.92
N THR A 265 1.53 2.55 -6.99
CA THR A 265 0.23 1.87 -7.14
C THR A 265 -0.92 2.80 -7.50
N GLY A 266 -0.78 4.10 -7.27
CA GLY A 266 -1.87 5.09 -7.35
C GLY A 266 -2.90 4.97 -6.23
N LEU A 267 -2.64 4.15 -5.19
CA LEU A 267 -3.57 3.95 -4.07
C LEU A 267 -3.23 4.86 -2.89
N THR A 268 -4.26 5.51 -2.34
CA THR A 268 -4.11 6.35 -1.15
C THR A 268 -3.69 5.54 0.08
N ARG A 269 -3.07 6.21 1.05
CA ARG A 269 -2.62 5.56 2.30
C ARG A 269 -3.73 4.80 3.03
N GLN A 270 -4.96 5.32 3.03
CA GLN A 270 -6.11 4.66 3.67
C GLN A 270 -6.48 3.37 2.93
N THR A 271 -6.56 3.42 1.60
CA THR A 271 -6.86 2.23 0.78
C THR A 271 -5.76 1.18 0.90
N GLN A 272 -4.48 1.59 0.94
CA GLN A 272 -3.37 0.67 1.21
C GLN A 272 -3.55 -0.09 2.51
N ARG A 273 -3.85 0.60 3.64
CA ARG A 273 -4.08 -0.05 4.94
C ARG A 273 -5.23 -1.05 4.89
N GLN A 274 -6.34 -0.69 4.25
CA GLN A 274 -7.48 -1.59 4.08
C GLN A 274 -7.11 -2.83 3.26
N TYR A 275 -6.34 -2.66 2.18
CA TYR A 275 -5.90 -3.79 1.35
C TYR A 275 -4.88 -4.66 2.06
N GLU A 276 -3.97 -4.07 2.83
CA GLU A 276 -3.00 -4.81 3.66
C GLU A 276 -3.74 -5.70 4.66
N GLN A 277 -4.71 -5.15 5.39
CA GLN A 277 -5.52 -5.90 6.34
C GLN A 277 -6.32 -7.01 5.64
N GLN A 278 -7.00 -6.69 4.54
CA GLN A 278 -7.86 -7.64 3.84
C GLN A 278 -7.09 -8.78 3.18
N ALA A 279 -5.88 -8.51 2.66
CA ALA A 279 -5.02 -9.53 2.08
C ALA A 279 -4.10 -10.20 3.11
N ARG A 280 -4.20 -9.85 4.40
CA ARG A 280 -3.33 -10.36 5.47
C ARG A 280 -1.84 -10.12 5.20
N VAL A 281 -1.51 -8.94 4.65
CA VAL A 281 -0.13 -8.49 4.52
C VAL A 281 0.38 -8.13 5.91
N ASN A 282 1.45 -8.79 6.34
CA ASN A 282 2.11 -8.50 7.61
C ASN A 282 2.96 -7.23 7.45
N ALA A 283 2.38 -6.09 7.82
CA ALA A 283 3.04 -4.79 7.84
C ALA A 283 3.63 -4.53 9.23
N ARG A 284 4.94 -4.31 9.30
CA ARG A 284 5.65 -3.95 10.54
C ARG A 284 6.10 -2.51 10.46
N ARG A 285 5.73 -1.72 11.46
CA ARG A 285 6.24 -0.37 11.63
C ARG A 285 7.68 -0.45 12.11
N GLN A 286 8.49 0.49 11.65
CA GLN A 286 9.87 0.60 12.04
C GLN A 286 10.09 1.98 12.64
N PHE A 287 10.82 2.02 13.73
CA PHE A 287 11.18 3.26 14.41
C PHE A 287 12.70 3.29 14.59
N ALA A 288 13.29 4.46 14.37
CA ALA A 288 14.64 4.75 14.80
C ALA A 288 14.54 5.42 16.17
N ILE A 289 15.41 5.01 17.08
CA ILE A 289 15.55 5.61 18.41
C ILE A 289 16.86 6.40 18.38
N GLY A 290 16.76 7.67 18.72
CA GLY A 290 17.84 8.65 18.75
C GLY A 290 18.21 9.05 20.18
N PRO A 291 18.82 10.23 20.37
CA PRO A 291 19.35 10.67 21.66
C PRO A 291 18.24 11.04 22.66
N HIS A 292 18.64 11.35 23.89
CA HIS A 292 17.74 11.93 24.88
C HIS A 292 17.17 13.28 24.40
N PRO A 293 15.90 13.58 24.72
CA PRO A 293 15.26 14.81 24.27
C PRO A 293 15.85 16.02 25.00
N THR A 294 16.63 16.83 24.30
CA THR A 294 16.93 18.22 24.67
C THR A 294 16.09 19.16 23.79
N PRO A 295 15.70 20.35 24.28
CA PRO A 295 14.85 21.26 23.51
C PRO A 295 15.48 21.65 22.16
N GLU A 296 16.79 21.93 22.17
CA GLU A 296 17.56 22.28 20.97
C GLU A 296 17.59 21.13 19.95
N LEU A 297 17.97 19.92 20.39
CA LEU A 297 18.04 18.75 19.52
C LEU A 297 16.66 18.34 18.99
N SER A 298 15.62 18.50 19.81
CA SER A 298 14.24 18.21 19.39
C SER A 298 13.81 19.13 18.25
N GLN A 299 14.16 20.42 18.32
CA GLN A 299 13.88 21.39 17.24
C GLN A 299 14.69 21.07 15.98
N GLU A 300 15.99 20.78 16.12
CA GLU A 300 16.85 20.43 14.99
C GLU A 300 16.37 19.17 14.27
N LEU A 301 16.09 18.10 15.01
CA LEU A 301 15.59 16.85 14.42
C LEU A 301 14.18 17.02 13.86
N ALA A 302 13.33 17.87 14.45
CA ALA A 302 12.02 18.17 13.91
C ALA A 302 12.13 18.89 12.56
N TRP A 303 13.10 19.80 12.41
CA TRP A 303 13.38 20.46 11.12
C TRP A 303 13.85 19.45 10.06
N GLN A 304 14.76 18.55 10.41
CA GLN A 304 15.32 17.58 9.47
C GLN A 304 14.34 16.44 9.10
N ARG A 305 13.53 15.97 10.05
CA ARG A 305 12.67 14.77 9.92
C ARG A 305 11.19 15.09 9.77
N GLY A 306 10.80 16.35 10.01
CA GLY A 306 9.42 16.82 10.00
C GLY A 306 8.55 16.15 11.06
N ASN A 307 7.27 15.95 10.73
CA ASN A 307 6.22 15.43 11.60
C ASN A 307 6.38 13.95 11.99
N SER A 308 7.51 13.32 11.67
CA SER A 308 7.77 11.92 12.00
C SER A 308 8.46 11.73 13.36
N LEU A 309 8.91 12.82 13.99
CA LEU A 309 9.57 12.84 15.29
C LEU A 309 8.55 12.78 16.45
N PHE A 310 8.83 11.96 17.46
CA PHE A 310 8.06 11.84 18.69
C PHE A 310 8.96 11.41 19.86
N THR A 311 8.53 11.66 21.09
CA THR A 311 9.25 11.20 22.28
C THR A 311 8.84 9.76 22.63
N TYR A 312 9.81 8.86 22.73
CA TYR A 312 9.65 7.48 23.14
C TYR A 312 10.18 7.29 24.57
N ARG A 313 9.36 6.72 25.46
CA ARG A 313 9.77 6.39 26.83
C ARG A 313 10.03 4.90 26.95
N ASP A 314 11.28 4.55 27.24
CA ASP A 314 11.74 3.17 27.39
C ASP A 314 11.47 2.65 28.81
N ARG A 315 10.24 2.17 29.05
CA ARG A 315 9.85 1.61 30.36
C ARG A 315 10.64 0.36 30.76
N ARG A 316 11.25 -0.35 29.80
CA ARG A 316 11.90 -1.65 30.03
C ARG A 316 13.42 -1.55 30.10
N GLY A 317 14.00 -0.39 29.83
CA GLY A 317 15.45 -0.22 29.75
C GLY A 317 16.09 -1.07 28.64
N GLN A 318 15.41 -1.23 27.50
CA GLN A 318 15.94 -1.98 26.35
C GLN A 318 17.07 -1.22 25.63
N PHE A 319 17.06 0.11 25.67
CA PHE A 319 17.97 1.01 24.96
C PHE A 319 18.90 1.79 25.89
N GLY A 320 18.66 1.72 27.20
CA GLY A 320 19.46 2.36 28.23
C GLY A 320 18.83 2.11 29.59
N GLN A 321 18.82 3.12 30.46
CA GLN A 321 18.16 3.00 31.77
C GLN A 321 16.64 2.94 31.60
N ALA A 322 15.98 2.16 32.46
CA ALA A 322 14.53 2.09 32.51
C ALA A 322 13.94 3.48 32.80
N ASP A 323 12.77 3.73 32.21
CA ASP A 323 12.01 4.97 32.31
C ASP A 323 12.65 6.21 31.67
N GLN A 324 13.77 6.07 30.96
CA GLN A 324 14.35 7.17 30.19
C GLN A 324 13.56 7.50 28.93
N SER A 325 13.57 8.78 28.56
CA SER A 325 12.96 9.29 27.33
C SER A 325 14.01 9.47 26.25
N TYR A 326 13.63 9.18 25.00
CA TYR A 326 14.44 9.31 23.80
C TYR A 326 13.63 9.99 22.70
N LEU A 327 14.29 10.69 21.79
CA LEU A 327 13.69 11.11 20.54
C LEU A 327 13.64 9.92 19.58
N ALA A 328 12.48 9.66 19.00
CA ALA A 328 12.28 8.59 18.04
C ALA A 328 11.58 9.11 16.79
N TRP A 329 11.80 8.46 15.66
CA TRP A 329 11.10 8.80 14.43
C TRP A 329 10.73 7.58 13.60
N GLN A 330 9.65 7.70 12.83
CA GLN A 330 9.17 6.61 11.99
C GLN A 330 10.08 6.40 10.78
N LEU A 331 10.60 5.17 10.64
CA LEU A 331 11.26 4.69 9.45
C LEU A 331 10.26 4.07 8.46
N PRO A 332 10.64 3.87 7.19
CA PRO A 332 9.81 3.14 6.23
C PRO A 332 9.42 1.75 6.76
N ASN A 333 8.19 1.33 6.52
CA ASN A 333 7.67 0.08 7.07
C ASN A 333 8.24 -1.13 6.32
N ARG A 334 8.30 -2.27 7.02
CA ARG A 334 8.52 -3.57 6.38
C ARG A 334 7.19 -4.22 6.06
N TYR A 335 7.16 -4.93 4.94
CA TYR A 335 5.97 -5.63 4.48
C TYR A 335 6.33 -7.05 4.07
N GLN A 336 5.52 -8.00 4.53
CA GLN A 336 5.60 -9.40 4.12
C GLN A 336 4.25 -9.81 3.54
N GLY A 337 4.26 -10.16 2.26
CA GLY A 337 3.04 -10.60 1.57
C GLY A 337 2.74 -12.09 1.84
N PRO A 338 1.48 -12.51 1.69
CA PRO A 338 1.01 -13.86 2.03
C PRO A 338 1.35 -14.92 0.98
N HIS A 339 1.72 -14.52 -0.23
CA HIS A 339 1.88 -15.42 -1.37
C HIS A 339 3.31 -15.91 -1.58
N GLU A 340 3.43 -17.12 -2.12
CA GLU A 340 4.70 -17.75 -2.48
C GLU A 340 5.30 -17.14 -3.75
N ARG A 341 6.62 -16.93 -3.75
CA ARG A 341 7.34 -16.40 -4.92
C ARG A 341 7.74 -17.52 -5.86
N LEU A 342 7.52 -17.28 -7.15
CA LEU A 342 7.92 -18.19 -8.20
C LEU A 342 9.35 -17.89 -8.70
N SER A 343 9.89 -18.83 -9.49
CA SER A 343 11.26 -18.76 -10.00
C SER A 343 11.49 -17.57 -10.94
N ARG A 344 12.75 -17.11 -10.99
CA ARG A 344 13.19 -15.98 -11.84
C ARG A 344 13.07 -16.28 -13.35
N LEU A 345 13.05 -17.54 -13.76
CA LEU A 345 13.02 -17.94 -15.18
C LEU A 345 11.77 -17.44 -15.90
N ARG A 346 10.61 -17.54 -15.25
CA ARG A 346 9.33 -17.05 -15.79
C ARG A 346 9.37 -15.53 -16.04
N ARG A 347 10.00 -14.78 -15.14
CA ARG A 347 10.22 -13.33 -15.32
C ARG A 347 11.07 -13.04 -16.55
N ARG A 348 12.18 -13.75 -16.73
CA ARG A 348 13.11 -13.54 -17.86
C ARG A 348 12.43 -13.81 -19.20
N ARG A 349 11.66 -14.90 -19.31
CA ARG A 349 10.89 -15.22 -20.52
C ARG A 349 9.90 -14.10 -20.85
N LEU A 350 9.10 -13.70 -19.86
CA LEU A 350 8.09 -12.65 -20.05
C LEU A 350 8.75 -11.31 -20.42
N GLN A 351 9.86 -10.94 -19.76
CA GLN A 351 10.61 -9.73 -20.12
C GLN A 351 11.16 -9.77 -21.55
N ARG A 352 11.68 -10.91 -22.01
CA ARG A 352 12.14 -11.06 -23.41
C ARG A 352 10.98 -10.85 -24.38
N GLU A 353 9.85 -11.52 -24.16
CA GLU A 353 8.65 -11.36 -24.98
C GLU A 353 8.16 -9.89 -24.99
N LEU A 354 8.22 -9.19 -23.86
CA LEU A 354 7.86 -7.78 -23.77
C LEU A 354 8.84 -6.89 -24.55
N THR A 355 10.15 -7.08 -24.36
CA THR A 355 11.18 -6.32 -25.07
C THR A 355 11.13 -6.57 -26.59
N ASP A 356 10.88 -7.80 -27.02
CA ASP A 356 10.67 -8.12 -28.43
C ASP A 356 9.46 -7.37 -29.01
N LEU A 357 8.32 -7.35 -28.29
CA LEU A 357 7.11 -6.62 -28.71
C LEU A 357 7.35 -5.10 -28.83
N LEU A 358 8.14 -4.52 -27.92
CA LEU A 358 8.47 -3.09 -27.93
C LEU A 358 9.48 -2.73 -29.03
N THR A 359 10.50 -3.58 -29.24
CA THR A 359 11.61 -3.28 -30.17
C THR A 359 11.24 -3.58 -31.62
N LYS A 360 10.60 -4.73 -31.86
CA LYS A 360 10.27 -5.18 -33.22
C LYS A 360 8.88 -4.71 -33.66
N GLY A 361 8.14 -4.04 -32.78
CA GLY A 361 6.72 -3.82 -32.96
C GLY A 361 5.93 -5.13 -32.99
N THR A 362 4.62 -5.04 -33.25
CA THR A 362 3.80 -6.23 -33.51
C THR A 362 4.00 -6.70 -34.96
N THR A 363 5.23 -7.06 -35.34
CA THR A 363 5.52 -7.65 -36.66
C THR A 363 4.89 -9.04 -36.75
N GLY A 364 3.64 -9.06 -37.20
CA GLY A 364 2.84 -10.26 -37.42
C GLY A 364 1.44 -9.91 -37.93
N ASN A 365 1.36 -9.69 -39.25
CA ASN A 365 0.16 -9.69 -40.09
C ASN A 365 -0.96 -8.70 -39.74
N GLY A 366 -0.76 -7.44 -40.13
CA GLY A 366 -1.78 -6.63 -40.82
C GLY A 366 -3.07 -6.30 -40.07
N GLN A 367 -3.01 -5.46 -39.03
CA GLN A 367 -4.07 -4.47 -38.80
C GLN A 367 -3.42 -3.16 -38.36
N ALA A 368 -3.49 -2.16 -39.24
CA ALA A 368 -3.12 -0.79 -38.93
C ALA A 368 -4.00 -0.30 -37.77
N VAL A 369 -3.44 -0.30 -36.56
CA VAL A 369 -4.00 0.48 -35.47
C VAL A 369 -3.71 1.93 -35.83
N ARG A 370 -4.77 2.72 -36.04
CA ARG A 370 -4.71 4.17 -36.24
C ARG A 370 -3.68 4.75 -35.27
N GLU A 371 -2.70 5.44 -35.85
CA GLU A 371 -1.75 6.28 -35.15
C GLU A 371 -2.52 7.20 -34.20
N MET A 372 -2.40 6.95 -32.90
CA MET A 372 -2.61 8.01 -31.92
C MET A 372 -1.41 8.93 -32.07
N GLU A 373 -1.66 10.17 -32.50
CA GLU A 373 -0.67 11.24 -32.51
C GLU A 373 0.12 11.24 -31.19
N PRO A 374 1.46 11.21 -31.23
CA PRO A 374 2.25 11.32 -30.02
C PRO A 374 2.06 12.74 -29.46
N ALA A 375 1.53 12.80 -28.25
CA ALA A 375 1.55 14.01 -27.44
C ALA A 375 3.01 14.46 -27.24
N VAL A 376 3.32 15.63 -27.80
CA VAL A 376 4.33 16.63 -27.40
C VAL A 376 5.42 16.11 -26.44
N GLU A 377 6.63 15.95 -26.97
CA GLU A 377 7.84 15.69 -26.19
C GLU A 377 8.13 16.82 -25.18
N PRO A 378 8.37 16.52 -23.89
CA PRO A 378 9.11 17.42 -23.03
C PRO A 378 10.61 17.09 -23.10
N GLY A 379 11.35 17.96 -23.79
CA GLY A 379 12.69 18.43 -23.44
C GLY A 379 13.71 17.40 -22.93
N LYS A 380 14.64 17.05 -23.83
CA LYS A 380 15.97 16.52 -23.49
C LYS A 380 16.62 17.36 -22.38
N ARG A 381 16.87 16.73 -21.22
CA ARG A 381 17.84 17.24 -20.24
C ARG A 381 19.00 16.25 -20.15
N TYR A 382 20.18 16.78 -20.44
CA TYR A 382 21.48 16.12 -20.37
C TYR A 382 21.72 15.56 -18.97
N GLY A 383 22.06 14.28 -18.89
CA GLY A 383 22.63 13.64 -17.70
C GLY A 383 24.04 13.19 -18.02
N THR A 384 25.01 14.11 -17.90
CA THR A 384 26.43 13.80 -17.79
C THR A 384 26.76 13.42 -16.35
N ASP A 385 27.70 12.48 -16.23
CA ASP A 385 28.47 12.10 -15.04
C ASP A 385 27.74 11.36 -13.90
N VAL A 386 27.88 10.02 -13.90
CA VAL A 386 28.69 9.27 -12.90
C VAL A 386 29.02 7.89 -13.51
N ARG A 387 30.09 7.82 -14.30
CA ARG A 387 30.83 6.57 -14.57
C ARG A 387 32.26 6.79 -14.08
N GLY A 388 32.55 6.36 -12.86
CA GLY A 388 33.90 6.40 -12.30
C GLY A 388 33.89 6.06 -10.83
N ALA A 389 34.03 4.77 -10.50
CA ALA A 389 34.62 4.22 -9.26
C ALA A 389 34.17 2.76 -9.06
N ILE A 390 34.57 1.86 -9.96
CA ILE A 390 34.64 0.41 -9.67
C ILE A 390 36.00 -0.07 -10.18
N SER A 391 37.07 0.30 -9.47
CA SER A 391 38.36 -0.40 -9.48
C SER A 391 39.35 0.33 -8.57
N CYS A 392 39.50 -0.14 -7.33
CA CYS A 392 40.75 -0.08 -6.54
C CYS A 392 40.46 -0.82 -5.23
N GLN A 393 40.85 -2.09 -5.17
CA GLN A 393 42.06 -2.57 -4.47
C GLN A 393 41.70 -3.20 -3.11
N GLN A 394 41.50 -4.52 -3.18
CA GLN A 394 41.92 -5.44 -2.14
C GLN A 394 43.46 -5.38 -2.06
N SER A 395 44.03 -4.78 -1.02
CA SER A 395 45.32 -5.15 -0.41
C SER A 395 45.71 -4.17 0.71
N ALA A 396 46.29 -4.72 1.78
CA ALA A 396 46.73 -4.07 3.04
C ALA A 396 45.57 -3.59 3.93
N ILE A 397 45.39 -4.08 5.16
CA ILE A 397 46.32 -3.98 6.28
C ILE A 397 46.20 -5.23 7.17
N SER A 398 47.27 -6.02 7.19
CA SER A 398 47.73 -6.73 8.39
C SER A 398 48.55 -5.73 9.19
N ARG A 399 48.21 -5.50 10.47
CA ARG A 399 49.12 -5.16 11.58
C ARG A 399 48.36 -4.98 12.89
N ARG A 400 48.65 -5.89 13.82
CA ARG A 400 48.74 -5.79 15.29
C ARG A 400 47.78 -4.83 16.03
N CYS A 401 46.88 -5.44 16.79
CA CYS A 401 46.25 -4.82 17.96
C CYS A 401 47.31 -4.54 19.05
N PRO A 402 47.34 -3.36 19.69
CA PRO A 402 47.88 -3.24 21.03
C PRO A 402 46.82 -3.70 22.04
N ALA A 403 47.22 -4.61 22.91
CA ALA A 403 46.48 -4.94 24.12
C ALA A 403 46.59 -3.73 25.06
N ASN A 404 45.57 -2.86 25.07
CA ASN A 404 45.19 -2.04 26.22
C ASN A 404 43.85 -1.35 25.95
N GLY A 405 42.89 -1.63 26.82
CA GLY A 405 41.47 -1.27 26.68
C GLY A 405 41.20 0.21 26.91
N VAL A 406 41.37 1.03 25.88
CA VAL A 406 40.76 2.37 25.79
C VAL A 406 39.95 2.44 24.50
N LYS A 407 38.62 2.51 24.62
CA LYS A 407 37.72 2.75 23.50
C LYS A 407 37.79 4.23 23.11
N GLN A 408 38.57 4.57 22.09
CA GLN A 408 38.47 5.86 21.42
C GLN A 408 37.15 5.91 20.63
N LEU A 409 36.25 6.81 21.04
CA LEU A 409 35.12 7.26 20.23
C LEU A 409 35.68 8.17 19.12
N ALA A 410 35.84 7.64 17.91
CA ALA A 410 36.12 8.45 16.74
C ALA A 410 34.80 9.06 16.21
N TYR A 411 34.69 10.38 16.33
CA TYR A 411 33.65 11.19 15.69
C TYR A 411 33.95 11.27 14.18
N TRP A 412 33.01 10.82 13.33
CA TRP A 412 33.14 10.95 11.88
C TRP A 412 32.10 11.97 11.37
N PRO A 413 32.50 13.11 10.81
CA PRO A 413 31.55 14.07 10.27
C PRO A 413 30.84 13.50 9.04
N ALA A 414 29.51 13.49 9.12
CA ALA A 414 28.62 13.00 8.08
C ALA A 414 28.40 14.08 7.00
N GLU A 415 29.42 14.34 6.19
CA GLU A 415 29.23 15.10 4.95
C GLU A 415 29.61 14.22 3.75
N LYS A 416 28.61 13.96 2.90
CA LYS A 416 28.70 13.48 1.51
C LYS A 416 28.72 11.98 1.17
N SER A 417 28.21 11.07 2.01
CA SER A 417 27.86 9.73 1.52
C SER A 417 26.48 9.25 2.01
N GLY A 418 25.49 9.28 1.12
CA GLY A 418 24.13 8.79 1.34
C GLY A 418 24.00 7.26 1.37
N TYR A 419 24.87 6.57 2.10
CA TYR A 419 24.76 5.12 2.36
C TYR A 419 24.98 4.84 3.85
N TRP A 420 24.05 4.10 4.45
CA TRP A 420 24.21 3.55 5.80
C TRP A 420 24.68 2.10 5.68
N PHE A 421 25.89 1.82 6.17
CA PHE A 421 26.32 0.45 6.49
C PHE A 421 25.94 0.13 7.93
N VAL A 422 25.28 -1.01 8.13
CA VAL A 422 25.04 -1.58 9.46
C VAL A 422 26.18 -2.55 9.75
N LEU A 423 27.10 -2.17 10.63
CA LEU A 423 28.06 -3.10 11.23
C LEU A 423 27.34 -3.88 12.34
N LEU A 424 27.16 -5.18 12.12
CA LEU A 424 26.77 -6.10 13.19
C LEU A 424 28.06 -6.60 13.83
N GLY A 425 28.36 -6.11 15.04
CA GLY A 425 29.43 -6.67 15.86
C GLY A 425 29.04 -8.05 16.38
N GLY A 426 29.77 -9.08 15.96
CA GLY A 426 29.77 -10.39 16.60
C GLY A 426 30.61 -10.35 17.88
N LYS A 427 30.19 -11.09 18.90
CA LYS A 427 30.99 -11.36 20.09
C LYS A 427 32.18 -12.24 19.76
#